data_AF-A0A7X6FQD1-F1
#
_entry.id   AF-A0A7X6FQD1-F1
#
_cell.length_a   1.000
_cell.length_b   1.000
_cell.length_c   1.000
_cell.angle_alpha   90.00
_cell.angle_beta   90.00
_cell.angle_gamma   90.00
#
_symmetry.space_group_name_H-M   'P 1'
#
loop_
_entity.id
_entity.type
_entity.pdbx_description
1 polymer ?
#
loop_
_entity_poly.entity_id
_entity_poly.type
_entity_poly.pdbx_seq_one_letter_code
_entity_poly.pdbx_strand_id
1 'polypeptide(L)'
;MTDLNFIPNADGTYTLPPGIYFDLPEAVYHADTSLGSTSIKDLASKPCKWQYDRLRPRREVEQEYLIWGSAWHCRVLEGKEEFDKRYAKPPRPHDYPEALNTTDQIKDFLRMHGQKLTGTKPELTARARELDECPPFFDEILARWQTEHPNHVELTDRQVVEIEDAVANMERDPILTSVMTAGSLVDGAAEMSIFWVDERGIRRKCRLDYSLAPAGERVKSLIVDLKSFNSFKGGSDEEAAVLKVHEMAYDVQVAAYLEGYVAARKLLEQGMIFGTPPRGNTCIRSCTRRGSIGFG
;
A
#
# COMPACT_ATOMS: atom_id res chain seq x y z
N MET A 1 -1.48 -14.97 21.64
CA MET A 1 -1.84 -14.00 20.60
C MET A 1 -3.15 -14.49 20.03
N THR A 2 -4.20 -13.70 20.14
CA THR A 2 -5.52 -14.04 19.60
C THR A 2 -5.44 -13.92 18.09
N ASP A 3 -5.54 -15.04 17.37
CA ASP A 3 -5.83 -15.00 15.93
C ASP A 3 -7.15 -14.25 15.75
N LEU A 4 -7.07 -13.06 15.16
CA LEU A 4 -8.24 -12.23 14.93
C LEU A 4 -8.99 -12.78 13.74
N ASN A 5 -10.02 -13.57 14.01
CA ASN A 5 -11.04 -13.82 13.02
C ASN A 5 -11.81 -12.51 12.80
N PHE A 6 -11.49 -11.80 11.73
CA PHE A 6 -12.26 -10.65 11.28
C PHE A 6 -13.58 -11.16 10.68
N ILE A 7 -14.66 -11.07 11.46
CA ILE A 7 -15.99 -11.48 11.02
C ILE A 7 -16.71 -10.25 10.42
N PRO A 8 -17.06 -10.26 9.13
CA PRO A 8 -17.83 -9.18 8.54
C PRO A 8 -19.28 -9.19 9.04
N ASN A 9 -19.89 -8.01 9.07
CA ASN A 9 -21.32 -7.81 9.23
C ASN A 9 -22.08 -8.37 8.00
N ALA A 10 -23.40 -8.51 8.12
CA ALA A 10 -24.26 -9.03 7.03
C ALA A 10 -24.17 -8.23 5.73
N ASP A 11 -23.78 -6.95 5.79
CA ASP A 11 -23.59 -6.06 4.66
C ASP A 11 -22.13 -6.01 4.14
N GLY A 12 -21.24 -6.85 4.69
CA GLY A 12 -19.82 -6.90 4.34
C GLY A 12 -18.93 -5.86 5.04
N THR A 13 -19.51 -4.98 5.87
CA THR A 13 -18.73 -4.03 6.67
C THR A 13 -18.12 -4.67 7.92
N TYR A 14 -17.22 -3.97 8.61
CA TYR A 14 -16.67 -4.42 9.88
C TYR A 14 -17.01 -3.47 11.03
N THR A 15 -16.97 -4.00 12.25
CA THR A 15 -17.08 -3.23 13.49
C THR A 15 -16.10 -3.80 14.51
N LEU A 16 -14.84 -3.42 14.37
CA LEU A 16 -13.75 -3.93 15.20
C LEU A 16 -13.83 -3.36 16.63
N PRO A 17 -13.46 -4.11 17.67
CA PRO A 17 -13.38 -3.54 19.01
C PRO A 17 -12.34 -2.41 19.08
N PRO A 18 -12.48 -1.43 19.99
CA PRO A 18 -11.42 -0.47 20.26
C PRO A 18 -10.10 -1.17 20.58
N GLY A 19 -9.00 -0.68 20.02
CA GLY A 19 -7.69 -1.31 20.18
C GLY A 19 -6.65 -0.82 19.19
N ILE A 20 -5.42 -1.27 19.41
CA ILE A 20 -4.28 -1.09 18.51
C ILE A 20 -4.10 -2.40 17.75
N TYR A 21 -4.12 -2.32 16.43
CA TYR A 21 -4.05 -3.46 15.52
C TYR A 21 -2.79 -3.39 14.67
N PHE A 22 -2.04 -4.47 14.68
CA PHE A 22 -0.95 -4.78 13.75
C PHE A 22 -1.41 -5.82 12.75
N ASP A 23 -0.79 -5.83 11.56
CA ASP A 23 -1.09 -6.79 10.49
C ASP A 23 -2.57 -6.80 10.05
N LEU A 24 -3.30 -5.70 10.29
CA LEU A 24 -4.71 -5.60 9.91
C LEU A 24 -4.83 -5.49 8.38
N PRO A 25 -5.52 -6.40 7.69
CA PRO A 25 -5.65 -6.31 6.24
C PRO A 25 -6.31 -5.00 5.81
N GLU A 26 -5.80 -4.40 4.72
CA GLU A 26 -6.28 -3.12 4.20
C GLU A 26 -7.79 -3.15 3.90
N ALA A 27 -8.26 -4.19 3.22
CA ALA A 27 -9.69 -4.38 2.94
C ALA A 27 -10.56 -4.37 4.21
N VAL A 28 -10.09 -4.99 5.31
CA VAL A 28 -10.82 -5.01 6.59
C VAL A 28 -10.84 -3.62 7.23
N TYR A 29 -9.71 -2.90 7.22
CA TYR A 29 -9.63 -1.54 7.75
C TYR A 29 -10.54 -0.57 7.00
N HIS A 30 -10.54 -0.60 5.67
CA HIS A 30 -11.39 0.27 4.85
C HIS A 30 -12.87 -0.06 5.01
N ALA A 31 -13.22 -1.34 5.15
CA ALA A 31 -14.59 -1.79 5.36
C ALA A 31 -15.12 -1.58 6.79
N ASP A 32 -14.29 -1.22 7.78
CA ASP A 32 -14.76 -0.88 9.12
C ASP A 32 -15.57 0.43 9.14
N THR A 33 -16.69 0.43 9.88
CA THR A 33 -17.66 1.54 9.93
C THR A 33 -17.18 2.78 10.71
N SER A 34 -16.08 2.71 11.45
CA SER A 34 -15.56 3.82 12.24
C SER A 34 -15.07 4.97 11.36
N LEU A 35 -15.23 6.21 11.83
CA LEU A 35 -14.93 7.40 11.03
C LEU A 35 -13.44 7.75 11.11
N GLY A 36 -12.78 7.84 9.96
CA GLY A 36 -11.39 8.27 9.83
C GLY A 36 -11.24 9.69 9.30
N SER A 37 -9.99 10.14 9.09
CA SER A 37 -9.68 11.48 8.57
C SER A 37 -10.39 11.79 7.24
N THR A 38 -10.41 10.83 6.30
CA THR A 38 -11.16 10.94 5.04
C THR A 38 -12.64 11.17 5.29
N SER A 39 -13.27 10.41 6.21
CA SER A 39 -14.67 10.59 6.56
C SER A 39 -14.96 11.99 7.12
N ILE A 40 -14.06 12.55 7.94
CA ILE A 40 -14.19 13.92 8.45
C ILE A 40 -14.12 14.93 7.31
N LYS A 41 -13.12 14.81 6.42
CA LYS A 41 -12.92 15.71 5.28
C LYS A 41 -14.13 15.68 4.34
N ASP A 42 -14.65 14.50 4.04
CA ASP A 42 -15.81 14.33 3.18
C ASP A 42 -17.10 14.86 3.82
N LEU A 43 -17.30 14.63 5.12
CA LEU A 43 -18.43 15.20 5.86
C LEU A 43 -18.37 16.73 5.90
N ALA A 44 -17.17 17.30 6.07
CA ALA A 44 -16.98 18.75 6.12
C ALA A 44 -17.16 19.42 4.75
N SER A 45 -16.69 18.78 3.68
CA SER A 45 -16.68 19.39 2.35
C SER A 45 -17.87 18.99 1.47
N LYS A 46 -18.37 17.76 1.60
CA LYS A 46 -19.35 17.15 0.68
C LYS A 46 -20.37 16.24 1.43
N PRO A 47 -21.07 16.74 2.46
CA PRO A 47 -21.90 15.90 3.34
C PRO A 47 -23.01 15.13 2.61
N CYS A 48 -23.67 15.73 1.62
CA CYS A 48 -24.71 15.06 0.83
C CYS A 48 -24.15 13.91 0.00
N LYS A 49 -22.97 14.09 -0.63
CA LYS A 49 -22.30 13.05 -1.40
C LYS A 49 -21.83 11.92 -0.48
N TRP A 50 -21.23 12.25 0.65
CA TRP A 50 -20.81 11.26 1.64
C TRP A 50 -21.99 10.38 2.08
N GLN A 51 -23.14 10.98 2.42
CA GLN A 51 -24.34 10.23 2.80
C GLN A 51 -24.90 9.39 1.64
N TYR A 52 -24.88 9.92 0.41
CA TYR A 52 -25.31 9.19 -0.77
C TYR A 52 -24.45 7.95 -1.03
N ASP A 53 -23.13 8.10 -1.03
CA ASP A 53 -22.18 7.00 -1.29
C ASP A 53 -22.28 5.93 -0.20
N ARG A 54 -22.50 6.31 1.06
CA ARG A 54 -22.75 5.38 2.17
C ARG A 54 -24.01 4.55 1.98
N LEU A 55 -25.09 5.15 1.46
CA LEU A 55 -26.35 4.45 1.20
C LEU A 55 -26.32 3.64 -0.11
N ARG A 56 -25.37 3.94 -1.00
CA ARG A 56 -25.27 3.36 -2.35
C ARG A 56 -23.80 3.10 -2.70
N PRO A 57 -23.15 2.15 -2.01
CA PRO A 57 -21.75 1.84 -2.26
C PRO A 57 -21.57 1.40 -3.71
N ARG A 58 -20.61 2.04 -4.40
CA ARG A 58 -20.21 1.62 -5.74
C ARG A 58 -19.05 0.64 -5.61
N ARG A 59 -18.95 -0.28 -6.57
CA ARG A 59 -17.72 -1.04 -6.76
C ARG A 59 -16.68 -0.08 -7.32
N GLU A 60 -15.72 0.31 -6.50
CA GLU A 60 -14.58 1.11 -6.96
C GLU A 60 -13.68 0.23 -7.83
N VAL A 61 -13.20 0.79 -8.94
CA VAL A 61 -12.10 0.21 -9.71
C VAL A 61 -10.84 0.83 -9.13
N GLU A 62 -9.95 0.01 -8.58
CA GLU A 62 -8.65 0.50 -8.10
C GLU A 62 -7.89 1.14 -9.25
N GLN A 63 -7.44 2.37 -9.04
CA GLN A 63 -6.72 3.14 -10.05
C GLN A 63 -5.23 2.77 -9.99
N GLU A 64 -4.55 2.71 -11.14
CA GLU A 64 -3.14 2.27 -11.22
C GLU A 64 -2.18 3.05 -10.29
N TYR A 65 -2.46 4.33 -10.02
CA TYR A 65 -1.66 5.12 -9.09
C TYR A 65 -1.80 4.65 -7.62
N LEU A 66 -2.92 4.05 -7.24
CA LEU A 66 -3.10 3.46 -5.91
C LEU A 66 -2.19 2.23 -5.78
N ILE A 67 -2.11 1.41 -6.83
CA ILE A 67 -1.21 0.25 -6.86
C ILE A 67 0.25 0.68 -6.69
N TRP A 68 0.69 1.70 -7.42
CA TRP A 68 2.06 2.24 -7.25
C TRP A 68 2.29 2.77 -5.83
N GLY A 69 1.32 3.54 -5.29
CA GLY A 69 1.41 4.11 -3.95
C GLY A 69 1.52 3.04 -2.86
N SER A 70 0.65 2.03 -2.90
CA SER A 70 0.66 0.90 -1.97
C SER A 70 1.93 0.06 -2.09
N ALA A 71 2.45 -0.11 -3.31
CA ALA A 71 3.72 -0.81 -3.54
C ALA A 71 4.92 -0.03 -2.99
N TRP A 72 4.97 1.29 -3.20
CA TRP A 72 6.00 2.16 -2.63
C TRP A 72 5.93 2.20 -1.10
N HIS A 73 4.72 2.30 -0.52
CA HIS A 73 4.50 2.20 0.93
C HIS A 73 5.03 0.88 1.47
N CYS A 74 4.63 -0.25 0.91
CA CYS A 74 5.14 -1.56 1.34
C CYS A 74 6.68 -1.62 1.29
N ARG A 75 7.28 -1.11 0.21
CA ARG A 75 8.74 -1.13 0.03
C ARG A 75 9.49 -0.29 1.06
N VAL A 76 8.94 0.87 1.44
CA VAL A 76 9.57 1.81 2.37
C VAL A 76 9.26 1.47 3.83
N LEU A 77 8.05 1.02 4.13
CA LEU A 77 7.55 0.86 5.50
C LEU A 77 7.82 -0.54 6.06
N GLU A 78 7.70 -1.55 5.21
CA GLU A 78 7.73 -2.97 5.59
C GLU A 78 8.96 -3.69 5.02
N GLY A 79 9.55 -3.12 3.97
CA GLY A 79 10.85 -3.47 3.43
C GLY A 79 10.83 -4.35 2.20
N LYS A 80 12.03 -4.60 1.65
CA LYS A 80 12.19 -5.29 0.36
C LYS A 80 11.63 -6.71 0.33
N GLU A 81 11.81 -7.47 1.41
CA GLU A 81 11.32 -8.85 1.50
C GLU A 81 9.78 -8.90 1.43
N GLU A 82 9.11 -8.01 2.17
CA GLU A 82 7.64 -7.93 2.18
C GLU A 82 7.09 -7.38 0.85
N PHE A 83 7.82 -6.47 0.22
CA PHE A 83 7.53 -6.01 -1.13
C PHE A 83 7.60 -7.14 -2.16
N ASP A 84 8.67 -7.94 -2.18
CA ASP A 84 8.85 -9.03 -3.15
C ASP A 84 7.86 -10.20 -2.92
N LYS A 85 7.33 -10.35 -1.69
CA LYS A 85 6.25 -11.30 -1.38
C LYS A 85 4.90 -10.88 -1.97
N ARG A 86 4.63 -9.57 -2.06
CA ARG A 86 3.32 -9.02 -2.46
C ARG A 86 3.27 -8.53 -3.89
N TYR A 87 4.38 -8.02 -4.40
CA TYR A 87 4.46 -7.36 -5.69
C TYR A 87 5.47 -8.06 -6.58
N ALA A 88 5.13 -8.26 -7.84
CA ALA A 88 6.05 -8.86 -8.79
C ALA A 88 5.90 -8.26 -10.18
N LYS A 89 7.02 -8.26 -10.91
CA LYS A 89 7.06 -7.90 -12.33
C LYS A 89 6.63 -9.15 -13.14
N PRO A 90 5.50 -9.10 -13.88
CA PRO A 90 5.16 -10.17 -14.81
C PRO A 90 6.19 -10.20 -15.96
N PRO A 91 6.45 -11.38 -16.55
CA PRO A 91 7.20 -11.50 -17.80
C PRO A 91 6.72 -10.47 -18.83
N ARG A 92 7.66 -9.88 -19.59
CA ARG A 92 7.33 -9.03 -20.74
C ARG A 92 7.86 -9.64 -22.03
N PRO A 93 7.25 -9.35 -23.20
CA PRO A 93 7.70 -9.91 -24.47
C PRO A 93 9.17 -9.63 -24.78
N HIS A 94 9.70 -8.47 -24.36
CA HIS A 94 11.11 -8.13 -24.58
C HIS A 94 12.08 -8.92 -23.71
N ASP A 95 11.63 -9.50 -22.58
CA ASP A 95 12.43 -10.40 -21.75
C ASP A 95 12.62 -11.78 -22.44
N TYR A 96 11.77 -12.10 -23.43
CA TYR A 96 11.74 -13.37 -24.17
C TYR A 96 11.78 -13.12 -25.68
N PRO A 97 12.91 -12.62 -26.23
CA PRO A 97 12.99 -12.21 -27.63
C PRO A 97 12.72 -13.36 -28.63
N GLU A 98 13.01 -14.59 -28.23
CA GLU A 98 12.77 -15.79 -29.04
C GLU A 98 11.32 -16.29 -28.99
N ALA A 99 10.50 -15.80 -28.05
CA ALA A 99 9.13 -16.27 -27.88
C ALA A 99 8.18 -15.66 -28.92
N LEU A 100 7.27 -16.48 -29.43
CA LEU A 100 6.20 -16.02 -30.32
C LEU A 100 5.12 -15.31 -29.49
N ASN A 101 4.95 -13.99 -29.70
CA ASN A 101 3.98 -13.17 -28.97
C ASN A 101 2.85 -12.65 -29.89
N THR A 102 3.21 -12.11 -31.05
CA THR A 102 2.25 -11.51 -31.99
C THR A 102 1.85 -12.48 -33.11
N THR A 103 0.67 -12.26 -33.70
CA THR A 103 0.21 -13.03 -34.86
C THR A 103 1.19 -12.94 -36.03
N ASP A 104 1.86 -11.80 -36.21
CA ASP A 104 2.82 -11.61 -37.29
C ASP A 104 4.09 -12.45 -37.06
N GLN A 105 4.62 -12.50 -35.84
CA GLN A 105 5.73 -13.40 -35.48
C GLN A 105 5.38 -14.88 -35.74
N ILE A 106 4.15 -15.29 -35.40
CA ILE A 106 3.67 -16.66 -35.67
C ILE A 106 3.62 -16.91 -37.19
N LYS A 107 3.12 -15.95 -37.98
CA LYS A 107 3.06 -16.07 -39.44
C LYS A 107 4.46 -16.10 -40.07
N ASP A 108 5.40 -15.33 -39.54
CA ASP A 108 6.77 -15.31 -40.03
C ASP A 108 7.46 -16.66 -39.77
N PHE A 109 7.28 -17.23 -38.58
CA PHE A 109 7.73 -18.58 -38.26
C PHE A 109 7.13 -19.63 -39.20
N LEU A 110 5.80 -19.61 -39.39
CA LEU A 110 5.12 -20.52 -40.32
C LEU A 110 5.61 -20.36 -41.76
N ARG A 111 5.92 -19.13 -42.20
CA ARG A 111 6.43 -18.85 -43.55
C ARG A 111 7.81 -19.47 -43.76
N MET A 112 8.69 -19.36 -42.76
CA MET A 112 10.03 -19.97 -42.80
C MET A 112 9.97 -21.50 -42.90
N HIS A 113 8.91 -22.11 -42.37
CA HIS A 113 8.66 -23.55 -42.40
C HIS A 113 7.75 -23.99 -43.57
N GLY A 114 7.48 -23.12 -44.54
CA GLY A 114 6.68 -23.44 -45.72
C GLY A 114 5.19 -23.74 -45.43
N GLN A 115 4.67 -23.30 -44.29
CA GLN A 115 3.29 -23.54 -43.86
C GLN A 115 2.29 -22.48 -44.34
N LYS A 116 1.01 -22.83 -44.35
CA LYS A 116 -0.08 -21.90 -44.68
C LYS A 116 -0.22 -20.82 -43.60
N LEU A 117 -0.45 -19.57 -44.03
CA LEU A 117 -0.57 -18.38 -43.16
C LEU A 117 -2.01 -17.92 -42.91
N THR A 118 -2.99 -18.63 -43.47
CA THR A 118 -4.41 -18.32 -43.31
C THR A 118 -4.97 -18.98 -42.04
N GLY A 119 -5.94 -18.31 -41.42
CA GLY A 119 -6.63 -18.77 -40.21
C GLY A 119 -6.65 -17.74 -39.08
N THR A 120 -7.33 -18.10 -38.01
CA THR A 120 -7.37 -17.35 -36.74
C THR A 120 -6.07 -17.54 -35.95
N LYS A 121 -5.79 -16.68 -34.95
CA LYS A 121 -4.59 -16.81 -34.09
C LYS A 121 -4.48 -18.22 -33.47
N PRO A 122 -5.53 -18.83 -32.90
CA PRO A 122 -5.47 -20.20 -32.38
C PRO A 122 -5.10 -21.26 -33.43
N GLU A 123 -5.64 -21.15 -34.65
CA GLU A 123 -5.32 -22.09 -35.75
C GLU A 123 -3.87 -21.95 -36.20
N LEU A 124 -3.34 -20.73 -36.25
CA LEU A 124 -1.94 -20.47 -36.58
C LEU A 124 -1.01 -20.98 -35.47
N THR A 125 -1.35 -20.74 -34.20
CA THR A 125 -0.62 -21.28 -33.03
C THR A 125 -0.59 -22.80 -33.04
N ALA A 126 -1.73 -23.46 -33.26
CA ALA A 126 -1.80 -24.93 -33.32
C ALA A 126 -0.92 -25.49 -34.44
N ARG A 127 -0.96 -24.88 -35.63
CA ARG A 127 -0.09 -25.26 -36.76
C ARG A 127 1.39 -25.06 -36.45
N ALA A 128 1.75 -23.97 -35.78
CA ALA A 128 3.13 -23.70 -35.42
C ALA A 128 3.68 -24.74 -34.43
N ARG A 129 2.86 -25.22 -33.48
CA ARG A 129 3.26 -26.27 -32.52
C ARG A 129 3.60 -27.62 -33.14
N GLU A 130 3.04 -27.94 -34.31
CA GLU A 130 3.29 -29.19 -35.01
C GLU A 130 4.65 -29.20 -35.74
N LEU A 131 5.33 -28.06 -35.79
CA LEU A 131 6.64 -27.93 -36.42
C LEU A 131 7.77 -28.20 -35.43
N ASP A 132 8.84 -28.82 -35.93
CA ASP A 132 10.09 -28.94 -35.19
C ASP A 132 10.65 -27.55 -34.86
N GLU A 133 11.31 -27.45 -33.70
CA GLU A 133 11.93 -26.20 -33.21
C GLU A 133 10.96 -25.01 -33.04
N CYS A 134 9.66 -25.27 -32.85
CA CYS A 134 8.69 -24.21 -32.51
C CYS A 134 9.13 -23.48 -31.22
N PRO A 135 9.38 -22.16 -31.27
CA PRO A 135 9.68 -21.39 -30.08
C PRO A 135 8.48 -21.38 -29.11
N PRO A 136 8.72 -21.12 -27.82
CA PRO A 136 7.63 -21.00 -26.86
C PRO A 136 6.71 -19.83 -27.20
N PHE A 137 5.43 -19.95 -26.88
CA PHE A 137 4.50 -18.82 -27.00
C PHE A 137 4.55 -17.99 -25.72
N PHE A 138 4.60 -16.67 -25.89
CA PHE A 138 4.67 -15.75 -24.76
C PHE A 138 3.40 -15.81 -23.89
N ASP A 139 2.23 -15.99 -24.49
CA ASP A 139 0.95 -16.15 -23.77
C ASP A 139 1.00 -17.34 -22.76
N GLU A 140 1.73 -18.42 -23.08
CA GLU A 140 1.91 -19.57 -22.18
C GLU A 140 2.92 -19.29 -21.06
N ILE A 141 4.00 -18.58 -21.37
CA ILE A 141 4.99 -18.15 -20.38
C ILE A 141 4.31 -17.26 -19.34
N LEU A 142 3.49 -16.30 -19.79
CA LEU A 142 2.74 -15.41 -18.92
C LEU A 142 1.70 -16.18 -18.10
N ALA A 143 0.91 -17.08 -18.73
CA ALA A 143 -0.08 -17.87 -18.01
C ALA A 143 0.52 -18.80 -16.94
N ARG A 144 1.67 -19.42 -17.24
CA ARG A 144 2.42 -20.21 -16.25
C ARG A 144 2.88 -19.35 -15.08
N TRP A 145 3.46 -18.18 -15.39
CA TRP A 145 3.90 -17.24 -14.35
C TRP A 145 2.74 -16.81 -13.43
N GLN A 146 1.58 -16.47 -13.99
CA GLN A 146 0.39 -16.10 -13.21
C GLN A 146 -0.11 -17.25 -12.33
N THR A 147 0.03 -18.49 -12.78
CA THR A 147 -0.32 -19.68 -11.99
C THR A 147 0.66 -19.90 -10.82
N GLU A 148 1.95 -19.61 -11.03
CA GLU A 148 3.00 -19.71 -10.02
C GLU A 148 2.94 -18.55 -8.99
N HIS A 149 2.34 -17.41 -9.37
CA HIS A 149 2.26 -16.19 -8.57
C HIS A 149 0.80 -15.71 -8.36
N PRO A 150 -0.10 -16.55 -7.82
CA PRO A 150 -1.54 -16.27 -7.81
C PRO A 150 -1.96 -15.12 -6.89
N ASN A 151 -1.10 -14.73 -5.95
CA ASN A 151 -1.40 -13.71 -4.93
C ASN A 151 -0.59 -12.41 -5.12
N HIS A 152 0.24 -12.33 -6.18
CA HIS A 152 1.05 -11.15 -6.43
C HIS A 152 0.23 -10.07 -7.13
N VAL A 153 0.46 -8.83 -6.71
CA VAL A 153 0.01 -7.65 -7.42
C VAL A 153 1.04 -7.34 -8.51
N GLU A 154 0.60 -7.36 -9.76
CA GLU A 154 1.47 -7.10 -10.91
C GLU A 154 1.92 -5.64 -10.95
N LEU A 155 3.22 -5.41 -11.10
CA LEU A 155 3.81 -4.09 -11.36
C LEU A 155 4.41 -4.03 -12.76
N THR A 156 4.28 -2.87 -13.42
CA THR A 156 5.04 -2.59 -14.65
C THR A 156 6.51 -2.34 -14.35
N ASP A 157 7.37 -2.59 -15.33
CA ASP A 157 8.82 -2.33 -15.25
C ASP A 157 9.10 -0.89 -14.85
N ARG A 158 8.33 0.03 -15.42
CA ARG A 158 8.40 1.45 -15.10
C ARG A 158 8.09 1.71 -13.62
N GLN A 159 7.02 1.11 -13.08
CA GLN A 159 6.64 1.29 -11.68
C GLN A 159 7.72 0.74 -10.74
N VAL A 160 8.30 -0.42 -11.04
CA VAL A 160 9.39 -1.00 -10.23
C VAL A 160 10.60 -0.06 -10.20
N VAL A 161 11.01 0.46 -11.36
CA VAL A 161 12.12 1.42 -11.46
C VAL A 161 11.80 2.70 -10.69
N GLU A 162 10.61 3.28 -10.89
CA GLU A 162 10.19 4.50 -10.19
C GLU A 162 10.16 4.31 -8.65
N ILE A 163 9.75 3.14 -8.16
CA ILE A 163 9.75 2.82 -6.72
C ILE A 163 11.16 2.74 -6.17
N GLU A 164 12.06 1.98 -6.82
CA GLU A 164 13.43 1.83 -6.32
C GLU A 164 14.24 3.14 -6.48
N ASP A 165 13.97 3.94 -7.51
CA ASP A 165 14.55 5.29 -7.65
C ASP A 165 14.06 6.23 -6.55
N ALA A 166 12.77 6.19 -6.19
CA ALA A 166 12.23 6.96 -5.08
C ALA A 166 12.89 6.55 -3.75
N VAL A 167 13.04 5.24 -3.50
CA VAL A 167 13.73 4.72 -2.32
C VAL A 167 15.20 5.16 -2.28
N ALA A 168 15.92 5.04 -3.40
CA ALA A 168 17.31 5.46 -3.49
C ALA A 168 17.48 6.96 -3.26
N ASN A 169 16.51 7.79 -3.67
CA ASN A 169 16.50 9.21 -3.36
C ASN A 169 16.26 9.48 -1.87
N MET A 170 15.36 8.73 -1.23
CA MET A 170 15.15 8.82 0.22
C MET A 170 16.41 8.45 1.01
N GLU A 171 17.17 7.44 0.57
CA GLU A 171 18.44 7.05 1.21
C GLU A 171 19.58 8.07 1.06
N ARG A 172 19.41 9.06 0.18
CA ARG A 172 20.35 10.18 0.05
C ARG A 172 20.02 11.34 0.99
N ASP A 173 18.81 11.37 1.56
CA ASP A 173 18.40 12.42 2.49
C ASP A 173 18.99 12.14 3.90
N PRO A 174 19.81 13.05 4.46
CA PRO A 174 20.46 12.82 5.75
C PRO A 174 19.51 12.61 6.93
N ILE A 175 18.30 13.19 6.87
CA ILE A 175 17.28 13.06 7.92
C ILE A 175 16.65 11.68 7.83
N LEU A 176 16.24 11.26 6.63
CA LEU A 176 15.59 9.96 6.42
C LEU A 176 16.56 8.80 6.68
N THR A 177 17.81 8.90 6.22
CA THR A 177 18.82 7.83 6.41
C THR A 177 19.11 7.56 7.88
N SER A 178 18.86 8.52 8.78
CA SER A 178 19.00 8.31 10.23
C SER A 178 17.99 7.31 10.82
N VAL A 179 16.90 7.04 10.10
CA VAL A 179 15.81 6.13 10.50
C VAL A 179 15.53 5.05 9.46
N MET A 180 16.44 4.85 8.49
CA MET A 180 16.32 3.85 7.42
C MET A 180 17.45 2.83 7.44
N THR A 181 17.16 1.62 6.96
CA THR A 181 18.15 0.59 6.64
C THR A 181 17.69 -0.14 5.39
N ALA A 182 18.57 -0.27 4.40
CA ALA A 182 18.27 -0.90 3.10
C ALA A 182 16.97 -0.35 2.46
N GLY A 183 16.85 0.98 2.42
CA GLY A 183 15.73 1.66 1.80
C GLY A 183 14.40 1.58 2.57
N SER A 184 14.41 1.08 3.81
CA SER A 184 13.19 0.87 4.60
C SER A 184 13.29 1.54 5.96
N LEU A 185 12.21 2.10 6.47
CA LEU A 185 12.15 2.64 7.83
C LEU A 185 12.34 1.50 8.85
N VAL A 186 13.05 1.78 9.94
CA VAL A 186 13.35 0.81 11.01
C VAL A 186 12.91 1.31 12.39
N ASP A 187 12.99 0.46 13.41
CA ASP A 187 12.72 0.80 14.82
C ASP A 187 11.34 1.43 15.12
N GLY A 188 10.35 1.13 14.28
CA GLY A 188 8.98 1.62 14.42
C GLY A 188 7.95 0.53 14.18
N ALA A 189 6.74 0.97 13.84
CA ALA A 189 5.63 0.11 13.48
C ALA A 189 4.97 0.63 12.21
N ALA A 190 4.95 -0.19 11.16
CA ALA A 190 4.25 0.07 9.91
C ALA A 190 2.74 -0.19 10.05
N GLU A 191 1.93 0.53 9.29
CA GLU A 191 0.49 0.30 9.10
C GLU A 191 -0.32 0.14 10.41
N MET A 192 0.12 0.82 11.47
CA MET A 192 -0.45 0.68 12.81
C MET A 192 -1.85 1.29 12.83
N SER A 193 -2.86 0.42 12.99
CA SER A 193 -4.27 0.83 12.97
C SER A 193 -4.79 1.01 14.40
N ILE A 194 -5.49 2.11 14.66
CA ILE A 194 -6.04 2.45 15.98
C ILE A 194 -7.54 2.68 15.83
N PHE A 195 -8.32 1.97 16.65
CA PHE A 195 -9.77 2.14 16.76
C PHE A 195 -10.13 2.60 18.17
N TRP A 196 -10.96 3.63 18.29
CA TRP A 196 -11.41 4.13 19.58
C TRP A 196 -12.82 4.70 19.52
N VAL A 197 -13.39 4.96 20.69
CA VAL A 197 -14.63 5.72 20.84
C VAL A 197 -14.24 7.07 21.44
N ASP A 198 -14.63 8.17 20.79
CA ASP A 198 -14.35 9.50 21.31
C ASP A 198 -15.30 9.91 22.44
N GLU A 199 -15.09 11.09 23.03
CA GLU A 199 -15.88 11.60 24.15
C GLU A 199 -17.37 11.80 23.83
N ARG A 200 -17.73 11.82 22.53
CA ARG A 200 -19.11 11.97 22.05
C ARG A 200 -19.78 10.62 21.78
N GLY A 201 -19.08 9.52 22.03
CA GLY A 201 -19.56 8.16 21.73
C GLY A 201 -19.41 7.76 20.26
N ILE A 202 -18.64 8.52 19.46
CA ILE A 202 -18.47 8.24 18.03
C ILE A 202 -17.29 7.28 17.86
N ARG A 203 -17.46 6.24 17.04
CA ARG A 203 -16.40 5.32 16.67
C ARG A 203 -15.45 5.96 15.66
N ARG A 204 -14.15 5.91 15.96
CA ARG A 204 -13.09 6.57 15.21
C ARG A 204 -12.01 5.57 14.81
N LYS A 205 -11.35 5.82 13.69
CA LYS A 205 -10.20 5.05 13.24
C LYS A 205 -9.11 5.92 12.63
N CYS A 206 -7.87 5.47 12.75
CA CYS A 206 -6.77 5.92 11.92
C CYS A 206 -5.81 4.76 11.67
N ARG A 207 -5.03 4.86 10.60
CA ARG A 207 -3.92 3.97 10.28
C ARG A 207 -2.72 4.85 10.00
N LEU A 208 -1.66 4.65 10.75
CA LEU A 208 -0.43 5.41 10.60
C LEU A 208 0.49 4.60 9.70
N ASP A 209 0.98 5.20 8.62
CA ASP A 209 1.95 4.55 7.73
C ASP A 209 3.16 4.08 8.54
N TYR A 210 3.68 4.94 9.42
CA TYR A 210 4.73 4.54 10.36
C TYR A 210 4.65 5.27 11.70
N SER A 211 4.87 4.54 12.79
CA SER A 211 5.05 5.13 14.12
C SER A 211 6.41 4.77 14.70
N LEU A 212 7.20 5.79 15.02
CA LEU A 212 8.53 5.66 15.59
C LEU A 212 8.52 5.95 17.09
N ALA A 213 9.00 5.02 17.90
CA ALA A 213 9.17 5.22 19.33
C ALA A 213 10.27 6.25 19.64
N PRO A 214 10.22 6.95 20.80
CA PRO A 214 11.37 7.70 21.30
C PRO A 214 12.63 6.82 21.33
N ALA A 215 13.74 7.31 20.79
CA ALA A 215 15.00 6.59 20.67
C ALA A 215 16.19 7.57 20.67
N GLY A 216 17.31 7.18 21.29
CA GLY A 216 18.48 8.06 21.43
C GLY A 216 18.12 9.39 22.10
N GLU A 217 18.46 10.50 21.45
CA GLU A 217 18.12 11.87 21.88
C GLU A 217 16.66 12.26 21.57
N ARG A 218 15.96 11.51 20.71
CA ARG A 218 14.56 11.78 20.38
C ARG A 218 13.66 11.34 21.52
N VAL A 219 13.25 12.30 22.34
CA VAL A 219 12.40 12.08 23.53
C VAL A 219 10.91 11.95 23.23
N LYS A 220 10.46 12.28 22.01
CA LYS A 220 9.07 12.20 21.56
C LYS A 220 8.89 11.15 20.46
N SER A 221 7.73 10.51 20.44
CA SER A 221 7.33 9.64 19.33
C SER A 221 7.11 10.46 18.07
N LEU A 222 7.37 9.87 16.91
CA LEU A 222 7.10 10.47 15.61
C LEU A 222 6.03 9.64 14.89
N ILE A 223 5.09 10.34 14.26
CA ILE A 223 4.13 9.77 13.32
C ILE A 223 4.61 10.20 11.94
N VAL A 224 4.83 9.24 11.06
CA VAL A 224 5.23 9.46 9.67
C VAL A 224 4.09 9.00 8.79
N ASP A 225 3.74 9.83 7.82
CA ASP A 225 2.75 9.53 6.78
C ASP A 225 3.38 9.96 5.44
N LEU A 226 3.52 8.98 4.54
CA LEU A 226 4.23 9.11 3.28
C LEU A 226 3.28 9.59 2.19
N LYS A 227 3.62 10.74 1.58
CA LYS A 227 2.84 11.32 0.48
C LYS A 227 3.67 11.36 -0.80
N SER A 228 3.14 10.75 -1.86
CA SER A 228 3.59 11.03 -3.22
C SER A 228 2.75 12.15 -3.84
N PHE A 229 3.40 13.00 -4.62
CA PHE A 229 2.76 14.10 -5.34
C PHE A 229 3.58 14.45 -6.57
N ASN A 230 2.93 15.08 -7.55
CA ASN A 230 3.63 15.63 -8.70
C ASN A 230 4.00 17.09 -8.43
N SER A 231 5.23 17.46 -8.80
CA SER A 231 5.63 18.87 -8.89
C SER A 231 4.84 19.56 -10.01
N PHE A 232 4.67 20.88 -9.90
CA PHE A 232 3.99 21.68 -10.93
C PHE A 232 4.97 22.57 -11.67
N LYS A 233 4.62 22.92 -12.92
CA LYS A 233 5.50 23.71 -13.79
C LYS A 233 5.77 25.09 -13.19
N GLY A 234 7.04 25.40 -12.96
CA GLY A 234 7.50 26.72 -12.51
C GLY A 234 7.58 26.91 -11.00
N GLY A 235 7.27 25.88 -10.19
CA GLY A 235 7.48 25.88 -8.74
C GLY A 235 8.53 24.86 -8.29
N SER A 236 8.94 24.96 -7.03
CA SER A 236 9.81 23.98 -6.36
C SER A 236 9.01 22.79 -5.80
N ASP A 237 9.72 21.71 -5.45
CA ASP A 237 9.10 20.54 -4.81
C ASP A 237 8.50 20.88 -3.44
N GLU A 238 9.10 21.82 -2.70
CA GLU A 238 8.58 22.32 -1.43
C GLU A 238 7.27 23.09 -1.62
N GLU A 239 7.18 23.95 -2.64
CA GLU A 239 5.94 24.66 -2.97
C GLU A 239 4.83 23.68 -3.37
N ALA A 240 5.16 22.66 -4.16
CA ALA A 240 4.23 21.60 -4.52
C ALA A 240 3.75 20.81 -3.30
N ALA A 241 4.65 20.50 -2.35
CA ALA A 241 4.30 19.83 -1.11
C ALA A 241 3.36 20.68 -0.23
N VAL A 242 3.68 21.97 -0.01
CA VAL A 242 2.86 22.88 0.78
C VAL A 242 1.47 23.05 0.17
N LEU A 243 1.40 23.23 -1.15
CA LEU A 243 0.13 23.30 -1.86
C LEU A 243 -0.67 22.01 -1.67
N LYS A 244 -0.03 20.84 -1.78
CA LYS A 244 -0.70 19.55 -1.61
C LYS A 244 -1.24 19.37 -0.19
N VAL A 245 -0.49 19.80 0.84
CA VAL A 245 -0.94 19.80 2.23
C VAL A 245 -2.23 20.59 2.40
N HIS A 246 -2.31 21.77 1.77
CA HIS A 246 -3.50 22.62 1.80
C HIS A 246 -4.67 22.02 1.01
N GLU A 247 -4.46 21.63 -0.25
CA GLU A 247 -5.50 21.09 -1.13
C GLU A 247 -6.16 19.83 -0.57
N MET A 248 -5.35 18.96 0.06
CA MET A 248 -5.81 17.69 0.59
C MET A 248 -6.22 17.79 2.07
N ALA A 249 -6.14 18.97 2.67
CA ALA A 249 -6.39 19.21 4.09
C ALA A 249 -5.64 18.21 5.00
N TYR A 250 -4.33 18.04 4.79
CA TYR A 250 -3.54 17.09 5.60
C TYR A 250 -3.40 17.53 7.07
N ASP A 251 -3.62 18.80 7.38
CA ASP A 251 -3.79 19.30 8.75
C ASP A 251 -4.94 18.59 9.51
N VAL A 252 -6.08 18.34 8.85
CA VAL A 252 -7.20 17.56 9.44
C VAL A 252 -6.78 16.10 9.66
N GLN A 253 -5.96 15.54 8.78
CA GLN A 253 -5.42 14.19 8.97
C GLN A 253 -4.48 14.14 10.18
N VAL A 254 -3.58 15.12 10.31
CA VAL A 254 -2.67 15.25 11.46
C VAL A 254 -3.47 15.34 12.76
N ALA A 255 -4.49 16.18 12.83
CA ALA A 255 -5.33 16.30 14.02
C ALA A 255 -5.99 14.95 14.40
N ALA A 256 -6.60 14.27 13.43
CA ALA A 256 -7.21 12.96 13.65
C ALA A 256 -6.19 11.88 14.09
N TYR A 257 -4.98 11.93 13.54
CA TYR A 257 -3.91 10.99 13.92
C TYR A 257 -3.42 11.25 15.33
N LEU A 258 -3.27 12.51 15.74
CA LEU A 258 -2.89 12.88 17.10
C LEU A 258 -3.95 12.47 18.13
N GLU A 259 -5.24 12.65 17.82
CA GLU A 259 -6.34 12.14 18.66
C GLU A 259 -6.26 10.61 18.83
N GLY A 260 -6.11 9.89 17.71
CA GLY A 260 -5.95 8.44 17.72
C GLY A 260 -4.72 8.00 18.52
N TYR A 261 -3.60 8.72 18.39
CA TYR A 261 -2.39 8.43 19.14
C TYR A 261 -2.55 8.63 20.65
N VAL A 262 -3.30 9.66 21.08
CA VAL A 262 -3.66 9.86 22.49
C VAL A 262 -4.55 8.72 22.98
N ALA A 263 -5.53 8.29 22.17
CA ALA A 263 -6.38 7.14 22.50
C ALA A 263 -5.57 5.83 22.61
N ALA A 264 -4.61 5.62 21.71
CA ALA A 264 -3.72 4.46 21.72
C ALA A 264 -2.97 4.30 23.05
N ARG A 265 -2.56 5.39 23.71
CA ARG A 265 -1.92 5.31 25.04
C ARG A 265 -2.81 4.64 26.07
N LYS A 266 -4.09 5.02 26.12
CA LYS A 266 -5.08 4.43 27.04
C LYS A 266 -5.38 2.97 26.68
N LEU A 267 -5.53 2.68 25.40
CA LEU A 267 -5.78 1.32 24.89
C LEU A 267 -4.61 0.39 25.22
N LEU A 268 -3.37 0.90 25.12
CA LEU A 268 -2.17 0.16 25.49
C LEU A 268 -2.12 -0.16 26.98
N GLU A 269 -2.45 0.80 27.86
CA GLU A 269 -2.54 0.57 29.31
C GLU A 269 -3.59 -0.50 29.65
N GLN A 270 -4.62 -0.65 28.83
CA GLN A 270 -5.67 -1.66 28.96
C GLN A 270 -5.31 -3.01 28.32
N GLY A 271 -4.14 -3.12 27.68
CA GLY A 271 -3.73 -4.34 26.97
C GLY A 271 -4.54 -4.63 25.71
N MET A 272 -5.23 -3.63 25.14
CA MET A 272 -6.05 -3.76 23.93
C MET A 272 -5.17 -3.74 22.67
N ILE A 273 -4.29 -4.75 22.56
CA ILE A 273 -3.35 -4.93 21.45
C ILE A 273 -3.71 -6.20 20.70
N PHE A 274 -3.72 -6.09 19.38
CA PHE A 274 -4.22 -7.07 18.44
C PHE A 274 -3.21 -7.26 17.29
N GLY A 275 -3.00 -8.50 16.83
CA GLY A 275 -1.98 -8.83 15.82
C GLY A 275 -0.56 -8.99 16.39
N THR A 276 0.45 -8.98 15.52
CA THR A 276 1.85 -9.15 15.91
C THR A 276 2.56 -7.80 15.94
N PRO A 277 2.86 -7.22 17.11
CA PRO A 277 3.62 -5.97 17.15
C PRO A 277 5.05 -6.20 16.61
N PRO A 278 5.67 -5.17 16.01
CA PRO A 278 7.05 -5.26 15.55
C PRO A 278 8.01 -5.64 16.68
N ARG A 279 9.10 -6.32 16.34
CA ARG A 279 10.11 -6.78 17.31
C ARG A 279 10.69 -5.59 18.10
N GLY A 280 10.96 -5.79 19.40
CA GLY A 280 11.69 -4.82 20.23
C GLY A 280 10.85 -3.91 21.15
N ASN A 281 9.59 -4.24 21.43
CA ASN A 281 8.67 -3.42 22.25
C ASN A 281 8.46 -2.00 21.70
N THR A 282 8.64 -1.78 20.40
CA THR A 282 8.53 -0.47 19.73
C THR A 282 7.14 0.14 19.87
N CYS A 283 6.07 -0.64 19.76
CA CYS A 283 4.70 -0.18 20.06
C CYS A 283 4.55 0.30 21.51
N ILE A 284 5.09 -0.47 22.47
CA ILE A 284 5.06 -0.09 23.88
C ILE A 284 5.86 1.19 24.07
N ARG A 285 7.07 1.30 23.51
CA ARG A 285 7.92 2.50 23.65
C ARG A 285 7.32 3.72 22.95
N SER A 286 6.66 3.56 21.80
CA SER A 286 6.05 4.66 21.06
C SER A 286 4.86 5.23 21.82
N CYS A 287 4.03 4.38 22.40
CA CYS A 287 2.84 4.81 23.12
C CYS A 287 3.10 5.05 24.64
N THR A 288 4.17 4.51 25.22
CA THR A 288 4.58 4.72 26.62
C THR A 288 5.94 5.39 26.73
N ARG A 289 5.92 6.70 26.89
CA ARG A 289 6.80 7.38 27.85
C ARG A 289 6.06 8.60 28.38
N ARG A 290 5.88 8.65 29.70
CA ARG A 290 5.47 9.84 30.43
C ARG A 290 6.48 10.94 30.13
N GLY A 291 6.18 11.78 29.14
CA GLY A 291 6.65 13.15 29.21
C GLY A 291 5.90 13.76 30.37
N SER A 292 6.57 13.97 31.50
CA SER A 292 6.12 14.98 32.45
C SER A 292 5.85 16.24 31.63
N ILE A 293 4.59 16.68 31.61
CA ILE A 293 4.27 18.04 31.21
C ILE A 293 4.85 18.92 32.33
N GLY A 294 6.14 19.18 32.26
CA GLY A 294 6.77 20.28 32.94
C GLY A 294 6.60 21.49 32.04
N PHE A 295 5.67 22.37 32.39
CA PHE A 295 5.88 23.77 32.05
C PHE A 295 7.12 24.22 32.83
N GLY A 296 8.20 24.42 32.09
CA GLY A 296 9.42 25.11 32.52
C GLY A 296 9.77 26.09 31.44
#